data_AF-A0A4Q7NM30-F1
#
_entry.id   AF-A0A4Q7NM30-F1
#
_cell.length_a   1.000
_cell.length_b   1.000
_cell.length_c   1.000
_cell.angle_alpha   90.00
_cell.angle_beta   90.00
_cell.angle_gamma   90.00
#
_symmetry.space_group_name_H-M   'P 1'
#
loop_
_entity.id
_entity.type
_entity.pdbx_description
1 polymer ?
#
loop_
_entity_poly.entity_id
_entity_poly.type
_entity_poly.pdbx_seq_one_letter_code
_entity_poly.pdbx_strand_id
1 'polypeptide(L)'
;MATGVSYGAMPFPEQIAFFRRKLNLGTTSYADIYGAEHDWAFVVAGANRDDLLTDFRQAVDAVISQGGTLEQFRQDFDRIVATHGWDYNGSRNWRSKVIYDANLRSSYAAGRYQQLQAVKERRPWWRYNHSDAVEHPRPLHLEWDGTVLHADDPWWETHFGPNGWGCQCWVSAHNDRDLARMGKKGPDTAPPIKWVDQVIGKNSATGPRTVRVPEGVDPGWAYTPGRGRLQSAIPRERPDDAGPSSSSGPGVPNRRPSDPLPPPRRFNAEQLLPAGGTPEYYVENYLQEFGATLDRPAIVQDVVGERLVVGADLFRDVTNGEWKVLKRGRERYLPLLAQALLDPDEIWVRIEWLARAARAVVRRRYLARFQIQGESTPALAVFEVGADGWAGVTTFQANDGAYLEAMRLGVRLYRRDGE
;
A
#
# COMPACT_ATOMS: atom_id res chain seq x y z
N MET A 1 33.37 -26.19 -17.60
CA MET A 1 33.53 -24.83 -17.02
C MET A 1 32.21 -24.10 -17.20
N ALA A 2 31.29 -24.20 -16.25
CA ALA A 2 30.02 -23.48 -16.31
C ALA A 2 30.30 -21.99 -16.01
N THR A 3 30.16 -21.15 -17.03
CA THR A 3 30.28 -19.70 -16.93
C THR A 3 29.21 -19.17 -15.98
N GLY A 4 29.64 -18.49 -14.92
CA GLY A 4 28.76 -17.87 -13.93
C GLY A 4 27.79 -16.89 -14.59
N VAL A 5 26.51 -17.02 -14.23
CA VAL A 5 25.46 -16.11 -14.68
C VAL A 5 25.71 -14.75 -14.02
N SER A 6 26.12 -13.77 -14.82
CA SER A 6 26.11 -12.35 -14.43
C SER A 6 24.67 -11.91 -14.22
N TYR A 7 24.43 -11.15 -13.15
CA TYR A 7 23.19 -10.38 -13.01
C TYR A 7 23.03 -9.53 -14.29
N GLY A 8 21.91 -9.68 -15.03
CA GLY A 8 21.59 -8.84 -16.19
C GLY A 8 21.78 -9.40 -17.61
N ALA A 9 21.99 -10.71 -17.82
CA ALA A 9 22.13 -11.26 -19.18
C ALA A 9 20.84 -11.22 -20.04
N MET A 10 19.66 -11.00 -19.44
CA MET A 10 18.41 -10.71 -20.14
C MET A 10 17.63 -9.63 -19.37
N PRO A 11 16.99 -8.66 -20.06
CA PRO A 11 16.14 -7.67 -19.41
C PRO A 11 15.06 -8.36 -18.59
N PHE A 12 14.85 -7.91 -17.36
CA PHE A 12 13.75 -8.36 -16.49
C PHE A 12 12.64 -7.29 -16.49
N PRO A 13 11.58 -7.42 -17.33
CA PRO A 13 10.64 -6.35 -17.57
C PRO A 13 9.90 -5.87 -16.32
N GLU A 14 9.54 -6.78 -15.43
CA GLU A 14 8.81 -6.46 -14.19
C GLU A 14 9.67 -5.63 -13.24
N GLN A 15 10.96 -5.94 -13.12
CA GLN A 15 11.91 -5.11 -12.36
C GLN A 15 12.10 -3.74 -13.00
N ILE A 16 12.34 -3.68 -14.32
CA ILE A 16 12.53 -2.42 -15.05
C ILE A 16 11.30 -1.53 -14.89
N ALA A 17 10.11 -2.09 -15.10
CA ALA A 17 8.85 -1.38 -14.95
C ALA A 17 8.66 -0.90 -13.50
N PHE A 18 8.98 -1.74 -12.52
CA PHE A 18 8.96 -1.38 -11.10
C PHE A 18 9.89 -0.22 -10.77
N PHE A 19 11.13 -0.25 -11.25
CA PHE A 19 12.14 0.76 -10.94
C PHE A 19 11.81 2.10 -11.61
N ARG A 20 11.51 2.09 -12.92
CA ARG A 20 11.29 3.32 -13.71
C ARG A 20 10.07 4.14 -13.28
N ARG A 21 9.09 3.51 -12.64
CA ARG A 21 7.87 4.19 -12.15
C ARG A 21 8.07 4.94 -10.82
N LYS A 22 9.21 4.75 -10.15
CA LYS A 22 9.49 5.43 -8.88
C LYS A 22 9.65 6.93 -9.10
N LEU A 23 9.31 7.71 -8.08
CA LEU A 23 9.52 9.16 -8.02
C LEU A 23 10.85 9.46 -7.32
N ASN A 24 11.58 10.46 -7.79
CA ASN A 24 12.76 10.93 -7.07
C ASN A 24 12.30 11.76 -5.89
N LEU A 25 12.71 11.38 -4.68
CA LEU A 25 12.45 12.15 -3.47
C LEU A 25 13.77 12.43 -2.73
N GLY A 26 14.01 13.71 -2.43
CA GLY A 26 15.11 14.13 -1.57
C GLY A 26 14.90 13.66 -0.13
N THR A 27 15.89 12.98 0.43
CA THR A 27 15.91 12.60 1.85
C THR A 27 17.22 13.01 2.49
N THR A 28 17.19 13.28 3.79
CA THR A 28 18.39 13.58 4.59
C THR A 28 18.90 12.32 5.28
N SER A 29 17.99 11.45 5.70
CA SER A 29 18.27 10.22 6.43
C SER A 29 17.55 9.04 5.81
N TYR A 30 18.07 7.84 6.03
CA TYR A 30 17.43 6.61 5.58
C TYR A 30 16.06 6.37 6.25
N ALA A 31 15.77 7.04 7.37
CA ALA A 31 14.51 6.89 8.10
C ALA A 31 13.41 7.86 7.64
N ASP A 32 13.71 8.76 6.70
CA ASP A 32 12.75 9.75 6.16
C ASP A 32 11.72 9.09 5.23
N ILE A 33 12.10 7.98 4.58
CA ILE A 33 11.23 7.08 3.83
C ILE A 33 11.42 5.69 4.44
N TYR A 34 10.33 4.97 4.71
CA TYR A 34 10.37 3.75 5.51
C TYR A 34 9.49 2.63 4.94
N GLY A 35 10.05 1.42 4.86
CA GLY A 35 9.29 0.22 4.48
C GLY A 35 8.68 0.34 3.07
N ALA A 36 7.37 0.08 2.98
CA ALA A 36 6.62 0.07 1.73
C ALA A 36 6.64 1.41 0.96
N GLU A 37 6.99 2.52 1.59
CA GLU A 37 7.17 3.81 0.91
C GLU A 37 8.27 3.74 -0.17
N HIS A 38 9.25 2.86 0.00
CA HIS A 38 10.28 2.59 -1.02
C HIS A 38 9.72 1.99 -2.32
N ASP A 39 8.48 1.46 -2.34
CA ASP A 39 7.84 1.03 -3.60
C ASP A 39 7.48 2.20 -4.51
N TRP A 40 7.42 3.41 -3.96
CA TRP A 40 7.08 4.64 -4.67
C TRP A 40 8.28 5.52 -4.96
N ALA A 41 9.27 5.53 -4.07
CA ALA A 41 10.34 6.50 -4.10
C ALA A 41 11.70 5.88 -4.44
N PHE A 42 12.41 6.50 -5.38
CA PHE A 42 13.84 6.38 -5.52
C PHE A 42 14.48 7.43 -4.61
N VAL A 43 15.31 6.96 -3.68
CA VAL A 43 15.97 7.81 -2.69
C VAL A 43 17.42 7.39 -2.53
N VAL A 44 18.25 8.39 -2.24
CA VAL A 44 19.64 8.21 -1.80
C VAL A 44 19.83 9.16 -0.62
N ALA A 45 19.89 8.61 0.61
CA ALA A 45 19.90 9.42 1.83
C ALA A 45 21.03 10.47 1.84
N GLY A 46 20.73 11.75 1.95
CA GLY A 46 21.70 12.85 1.88
C GLY A 46 21.98 13.36 0.47
N ALA A 47 21.47 12.72 -0.59
CA ALA A 47 21.39 13.29 -1.93
C ALA A 47 20.02 13.97 -2.07
N ASN A 48 19.96 15.24 -1.72
CA ASN A 48 18.72 16.03 -1.64
C ASN A 48 18.55 17.04 -2.80
N ARG A 49 19.36 16.90 -3.86
CA ARG A 49 19.25 17.70 -5.09
C ARG A 49 18.68 16.83 -6.22
N ASP A 50 17.76 17.39 -6.99
CA ASP A 50 16.99 16.65 -8.00
C ASP A 50 17.86 16.12 -9.14
N ASP A 51 18.84 16.90 -9.58
CA ASP A 51 19.82 16.54 -10.61
C ASP A 51 20.72 15.38 -10.17
N LEU A 52 21.27 15.45 -8.95
CA LEU A 52 22.05 14.39 -8.32
C LEU A 52 21.27 13.07 -8.21
N LEU A 53 20.01 13.14 -7.75
CA LEU A 53 19.13 11.96 -7.67
C LEU A 53 18.80 11.40 -9.05
N THR A 54 18.57 12.27 -10.03
CA THR A 54 18.28 11.89 -11.41
C THR A 54 19.44 11.11 -12.01
N ASP A 55 20.68 11.59 -11.84
CA ASP A 55 21.87 10.90 -12.34
C ASP A 55 22.09 9.55 -11.64
N PHE A 56 21.92 9.47 -10.32
CA PHE A 56 22.01 8.18 -9.62
C PHE A 56 20.95 7.20 -10.08
N ARG A 57 19.71 7.68 -10.27
CA ARG A 57 18.64 6.84 -10.78
C ARG A 57 18.94 6.34 -12.19
N GLN A 58 19.47 7.18 -13.07
CA GLN A 58 19.87 6.79 -14.42
C GLN A 58 20.99 5.74 -14.40
N ALA A 59 22.00 5.92 -13.55
CA ALA A 59 23.08 4.94 -13.39
C ALA A 59 22.56 3.58 -12.90
N VAL A 60 21.61 3.57 -11.95
CA VAL A 60 20.96 2.33 -11.50
C VAL A 60 20.05 1.74 -12.58
N ASP A 61 19.28 2.56 -13.31
CA ASP A 61 18.43 2.09 -14.42
C ASP A 61 19.26 1.43 -15.53
N ALA A 62 20.44 1.99 -15.84
CA ALA A 62 21.35 1.41 -16.81
C ALA A 62 21.79 0.00 -16.39
N VAL A 63 22.24 -0.17 -15.14
CA VAL A 63 22.58 -1.50 -14.58
C VAL A 63 21.39 -2.46 -14.66
N ILE A 64 20.18 -2.02 -14.29
CA ILE A 64 18.99 -2.86 -14.27
C ILE A 64 18.56 -3.28 -15.70
N SER A 65 18.58 -2.34 -16.64
CA SER A 65 17.99 -2.52 -17.96
C SER A 65 18.96 -3.09 -19.01
N GLN A 66 20.25 -2.82 -18.86
CA GLN A 66 21.30 -3.21 -19.82
C GLN A 66 22.25 -4.27 -19.25
N GLY A 67 22.15 -4.57 -17.95
CA GLY A 67 23.15 -5.32 -17.21
C GLY A 67 24.34 -4.43 -16.82
N GLY A 68 25.03 -4.81 -15.75
CA GLY A 68 26.21 -4.10 -15.29
C GLY A 68 26.77 -4.66 -13.99
N THR A 69 28.00 -4.30 -13.67
CA THR A 69 28.70 -4.71 -12.44
C THR A 69 28.74 -3.58 -11.41
N LEU A 70 29.00 -3.94 -10.14
CA LEU A 70 29.23 -2.95 -9.08
C LEU A 70 30.42 -2.03 -9.41
N GLU A 71 31.47 -2.55 -10.04
CA GLU A 71 32.62 -1.77 -10.50
C GLU A 71 32.24 -0.72 -11.56
N GLN A 72 31.36 -1.05 -12.50
CA GLN A 72 30.85 -0.09 -13.48
C GLN A 72 30.00 0.99 -12.80
N PHE A 73 29.07 0.60 -11.92
CA PHE A 73 28.30 1.56 -11.14
C PHE A 73 29.19 2.47 -10.27
N ARG A 74 30.30 1.94 -9.75
CA ARG A 74 31.30 2.68 -8.97
C ARG A 74 31.98 3.79 -9.80
N GLN A 75 32.21 3.57 -11.09
CA GLN A 75 32.74 4.59 -11.99
C GLN A 75 31.72 5.71 -12.20
N ASP A 76 30.45 5.35 -12.42
CA ASP A 76 29.36 6.34 -12.51
C ASP A 76 29.18 7.10 -11.20
N PHE A 77 29.24 6.41 -10.06
CA PHE A 77 29.17 7.02 -8.73
C PHE A 77 30.24 8.12 -8.57
N ASP A 78 31.50 7.84 -8.91
CA ASP A 78 32.59 8.81 -8.80
C ASP A 78 32.36 10.02 -9.71
N ARG A 79 31.92 9.78 -10.94
CA ARG A 79 31.59 10.84 -11.91
C ARG A 79 30.47 11.72 -11.40
N ILE A 80 29.40 11.13 -10.88
CA ILE A 80 28.22 11.84 -10.34
C ILE A 80 28.63 12.68 -9.11
N VAL A 81 29.37 12.08 -8.17
CA VAL A 81 29.89 12.79 -6.98
C VAL A 81 30.72 14.00 -7.40
N ALA A 82 31.66 13.83 -8.34
CA ALA A 82 32.53 14.90 -8.80
C ALA A 82 31.75 16.01 -9.54
N THR A 83 30.78 15.63 -10.38
CA THR A 83 29.94 16.57 -11.14
C THR A 83 29.13 17.47 -10.22
N HIS A 84 28.53 16.88 -9.19
CA HIS A 84 27.63 17.60 -8.28
C HIS A 84 28.35 18.17 -7.06
N GLY A 85 29.61 17.82 -6.81
CA GLY A 85 30.31 18.18 -5.57
C GLY A 85 29.59 17.64 -4.34
N TRP A 86 29.09 16.40 -4.40
CA TRP A 86 28.30 15.81 -3.32
C TRP A 86 29.19 15.25 -2.21
N ASP A 87 29.09 15.85 -1.01
CA ASP A 87 29.70 15.32 0.20
C ASP A 87 28.79 14.26 0.85
N TYR A 88 29.36 13.12 1.25
CA TYR A 88 28.60 11.98 1.77
C TYR A 88 29.33 11.27 2.91
N ASN A 89 28.54 10.61 3.75
CA ASN A 89 29.06 9.83 4.87
C ASN A 89 29.43 8.40 4.48
N GLY A 90 30.54 7.91 5.06
CA GLY A 90 31.07 6.56 4.85
C GLY A 90 32.11 6.48 3.73
N SER A 91 32.77 5.33 3.59
CA SER A 91 33.75 5.14 2.52
C SER A 91 33.07 5.03 1.16
N ARG A 92 33.75 5.46 0.09
CA ARG A 92 33.30 5.30 -1.30
C ARG A 92 32.76 3.91 -1.58
N ASN A 93 33.55 2.87 -1.28
CA ASN A 93 33.22 1.49 -1.62
C ASN A 93 32.00 0.96 -0.87
N TRP A 94 31.81 1.39 0.38
CA TRP A 94 30.63 1.06 1.17
C TRP A 94 29.41 1.80 0.63
N ARG A 95 29.52 3.12 0.45
CA ARG A 95 28.42 3.99 0.05
C ARG A 95 27.86 3.61 -1.32
N SER A 96 28.73 3.43 -2.31
CA SER A 96 28.32 3.03 -3.66
C SER A 96 27.64 1.66 -3.63
N LYS A 97 28.15 0.71 -2.83
CA LYS A 97 27.59 -0.64 -2.69
C LYS A 97 26.20 -0.60 -2.05
N VAL A 98 25.99 0.18 -1.00
CA VAL A 98 24.67 0.31 -0.36
C VAL A 98 23.63 0.84 -1.34
N ILE A 99 23.95 1.92 -2.09
CA ILE A 99 23.03 2.50 -3.08
C ILE A 99 22.70 1.48 -4.17
N TYR A 100 23.73 0.82 -4.70
CA TYR A 100 23.60 -0.21 -5.73
C TYR A 100 22.74 -1.38 -5.27
N ASP A 101 23.13 -2.06 -4.17
CA ASP A 101 22.47 -3.28 -3.71
C ASP A 101 21.03 -3.01 -3.26
N ALA A 102 20.79 -1.93 -2.51
CA ALA A 102 19.47 -1.65 -1.97
C ALA A 102 18.44 -1.42 -3.10
N ASN A 103 18.81 -0.64 -4.11
CA ASN A 103 17.91 -0.37 -5.24
C ASN A 103 17.78 -1.57 -6.19
N LEU A 104 18.89 -2.26 -6.50
CA LEU A 104 18.89 -3.40 -7.40
C LEU A 104 18.07 -4.56 -6.81
N ARG A 105 18.30 -4.92 -5.54
CA ARG A 105 17.68 -6.09 -4.91
C ARG A 105 16.22 -5.86 -4.56
N SER A 106 15.86 -4.69 -4.04
CA SER A 106 14.46 -4.38 -3.76
C SER A 106 13.61 -4.32 -5.04
N SER A 107 14.14 -3.72 -6.12
CA SER A 107 13.43 -3.69 -7.41
C SER A 107 13.32 -5.08 -8.05
N TYR A 108 14.37 -5.90 -7.97
CA TYR A 108 14.34 -7.28 -8.44
C TYR A 108 13.30 -8.10 -7.65
N ALA A 109 13.32 -8.01 -6.31
CA ALA A 109 12.36 -8.67 -5.44
C ALA A 109 10.92 -8.27 -5.78
N ALA A 110 10.67 -6.99 -6.08
CA ALA A 110 9.35 -6.53 -6.48
C ALA A 110 8.89 -7.09 -7.84
N GLY A 111 9.79 -7.15 -8.82
CA GLY A 111 9.50 -7.83 -10.09
C GLY A 111 9.24 -9.32 -9.88
N ARG A 112 10.02 -9.98 -9.01
CA ARG A 112 9.83 -11.38 -8.66
C ARG A 112 8.51 -11.61 -7.96
N TYR A 113 8.11 -10.76 -7.02
CA TYR A 113 6.80 -10.82 -6.37
C TYR A 113 5.68 -10.82 -7.40
N GLN A 114 5.71 -9.91 -8.38
CA GLN A 114 4.74 -9.88 -9.47
C GLN A 114 4.70 -11.20 -10.26
N GLN A 115 5.86 -11.78 -10.60
CA GLN A 115 5.91 -13.07 -11.30
C GLN A 115 5.40 -14.23 -10.44
N LEU A 116 5.71 -14.25 -9.15
CA LEU A 116 5.24 -15.29 -8.23
C LEU A 116 3.73 -15.22 -8.04
N GLN A 117 3.16 -14.01 -7.96
CA GLN A 117 1.71 -13.81 -7.92
C GLN A 117 1.05 -14.35 -9.20
N ALA A 118 1.62 -14.10 -10.38
CA ALA A 118 1.06 -14.57 -11.66
C ALA A 118 1.02 -16.11 -11.79
N VAL A 119 1.83 -16.85 -11.04
CA VAL A 119 1.85 -18.33 -11.06
C VAL A 119 1.30 -18.96 -9.79
N LYS A 120 0.83 -18.16 -8.83
CA LYS A 120 0.42 -18.56 -7.48
C LYS A 120 -0.57 -19.73 -7.48
N GLU A 121 -1.60 -19.69 -8.33
CA GLU A 121 -2.61 -20.76 -8.43
C GLU A 121 -2.02 -22.12 -8.80
N ARG A 122 -0.98 -22.14 -9.65
CA ARG A 122 -0.34 -23.38 -10.13
C ARG A 122 0.89 -23.75 -9.30
N ARG A 123 1.44 -22.80 -8.55
CA ARG A 123 2.64 -22.93 -7.73
C ARG A 123 2.44 -22.25 -6.37
N PRO A 124 1.51 -22.78 -5.54
CA PRO A 124 1.11 -22.13 -4.30
C PRO A 124 2.16 -22.25 -3.20
N TRP A 125 3.19 -23.09 -3.36
CA TRP A 125 4.18 -23.34 -2.32
C TRP A 125 5.42 -22.48 -2.53
N TRP A 126 5.59 -21.48 -1.68
CA TRP A 126 6.73 -20.57 -1.74
C TRP A 126 7.83 -21.03 -0.80
N ARG A 127 9.06 -21.01 -1.27
CA ARG A 127 10.26 -21.40 -0.50
C ARG A 127 11.14 -20.20 -0.25
N TYR A 128 11.53 -19.96 1.00
CA TYR A 128 12.58 -19.00 1.36
C TYR A 128 13.95 -19.60 1.03
N ASN A 129 14.81 -18.83 0.37
CA ASN A 129 16.14 -19.28 -0.05
C ASN A 129 17.17 -18.28 0.44
N HIS A 130 18.15 -18.75 1.20
CA HIS A 130 19.34 -18.02 1.55
C HIS A 130 20.39 -18.17 0.44
N SER A 131 21.20 -17.13 0.21
CA SER A 131 22.27 -17.17 -0.77
C SER A 131 23.58 -17.59 -0.13
N ASP A 132 24.20 -18.65 -0.63
CA ASP A 132 25.55 -19.07 -0.22
C ASP A 132 26.63 -18.02 -0.57
N ALA A 133 26.32 -17.02 -1.39
CA ALA A 133 27.23 -15.92 -1.72
C ALA A 133 27.31 -14.84 -0.61
N VAL A 134 26.56 -14.97 0.48
CA VAL A 134 26.65 -14.06 1.63
C VAL A 134 27.78 -14.54 2.54
N GLU A 135 28.88 -13.79 2.59
CA GLU A 135 30.06 -14.11 3.42
C GLU A 135 29.76 -14.12 4.93
N HIS A 136 28.85 -13.24 5.38
CA HIS A 136 28.47 -13.11 6.79
C HIS A 136 26.94 -13.23 6.93
N PRO A 137 26.39 -14.45 6.84
CA PRO A 137 24.96 -14.67 6.88
C PRO A 137 24.40 -14.40 8.28
N ARG A 138 23.20 -13.81 8.35
CA ARG A 138 22.47 -13.66 9.61
C ARG A 138 21.98 -15.05 10.05
N PRO A 139 22.22 -15.52 11.29
CA PRO A 139 21.84 -16.87 11.72
C PRO A 139 20.37 -17.21 11.47
N LEU A 140 19.45 -16.30 11.79
CA LEU A 140 18.02 -16.48 11.53
C LEU A 140 17.69 -16.68 10.05
N HIS A 141 18.44 -16.05 9.13
CA HIS A 141 18.21 -16.24 7.69
C HIS A 141 18.64 -17.62 7.21
N LEU A 142 19.66 -18.21 7.85
CA LEU A 142 20.03 -19.61 7.62
C LEU A 142 19.00 -20.56 8.20
N GLU A 143 18.46 -20.26 9.38
CA GLU A 143 17.38 -21.05 10.00
C GLU A 143 16.10 -21.04 9.17
N TRP A 144 15.79 -19.92 8.50
CA TRP A 144 14.65 -19.83 7.60
C TRP A 144 14.89 -20.48 6.23
N ASP A 145 16.14 -20.76 5.85
CA ASP A 145 16.46 -21.34 4.55
C ASP A 145 15.76 -22.68 4.33
N GLY A 146 15.13 -22.83 3.17
CA GLY A 146 14.37 -24.03 2.83
C GLY A 146 12.98 -24.13 3.44
N THR A 147 12.55 -23.15 4.25
CA THR A 147 11.17 -23.05 4.74
C THR A 147 10.22 -22.89 3.56
N VAL A 148 9.23 -23.79 3.45
CA VAL A 148 8.21 -23.80 2.41
C VAL A 148 6.85 -23.51 3.03
N LEU A 149 6.20 -22.43 2.63
CA LEU A 149 4.86 -22.04 3.12
C LEU A 149 3.90 -21.88 1.95
N HIS A 150 2.60 -21.84 2.24
CA HIS A 150 1.64 -21.37 1.24
C HIS A 150 1.95 -19.92 0.85
N ALA A 151 1.68 -19.52 -0.39
CA ALA A 151 1.93 -18.18 -0.91
C ALA A 151 1.18 -17.08 -0.14
N ASP A 152 0.03 -17.44 0.46
CA ASP A 152 -0.80 -16.57 1.29
C ASP A 152 -0.45 -16.57 2.77
N ASP A 153 0.59 -17.30 3.18
CA ASP A 153 1.01 -17.29 4.57
C ASP A 153 1.44 -15.87 5.00
N PRO A 154 0.89 -15.33 6.11
CA PRO A 154 1.18 -13.96 6.56
C PRO A 154 2.67 -13.75 6.87
N TRP A 155 3.46 -14.81 7.07
CA TRP A 155 4.91 -14.71 7.25
C TRP A 155 5.60 -13.96 6.09
N TRP A 156 5.09 -14.12 4.86
CA TRP A 156 5.63 -13.44 3.68
C TRP A 156 5.47 -11.93 3.71
N GLU A 157 4.56 -11.37 4.51
CA GLU A 157 4.36 -9.92 4.63
C GLU A 157 5.63 -9.19 5.06
N THR A 158 6.45 -9.86 5.86
CA THR A 158 7.64 -9.26 6.46
C THR A 158 8.94 -10.01 6.13
N HIS A 159 8.85 -11.26 5.66
CA HIS A 159 10.02 -12.11 5.42
C HIS A 159 10.25 -12.44 3.93
N PHE A 160 9.50 -11.86 2.99
CA PHE A 160 9.67 -12.11 1.55
C PHE A 160 11.06 -11.76 1.01
N GLY A 161 11.76 -10.84 1.67
CA GLY A 161 13.10 -10.46 1.29
C GLY A 161 13.16 -9.38 0.20
N PRO A 162 14.30 -8.65 0.11
CA PRO A 162 15.43 -8.65 1.05
C PRO A 162 15.03 -8.19 2.46
N ASN A 163 15.51 -8.91 3.48
CA ASN A 163 15.13 -8.71 4.88
C ASN A 163 16.12 -7.80 5.65
N GLY A 164 17.00 -7.10 4.93
CA GLY A 164 17.98 -6.23 5.53
C GLY A 164 19.06 -5.75 4.57
N TRP A 165 19.92 -4.87 5.06
CA TRP A 165 21.05 -4.34 4.28
C TRP A 165 22.00 -5.48 3.89
N GLY A 166 22.33 -5.56 2.60
CA GLY A 166 23.19 -6.61 2.05
C GLY A 166 22.56 -8.01 2.01
N CYS A 167 21.29 -8.16 2.40
CA CYS A 167 20.58 -9.44 2.33
C CYS A 167 20.44 -9.87 0.85
N GLN A 168 20.73 -11.14 0.60
CA GLN A 168 20.65 -11.73 -0.74
C GLN A 168 19.64 -12.87 -0.82
N CYS A 169 18.76 -13.01 0.18
CA CYS A 169 17.73 -14.04 0.19
C CYS A 169 16.64 -13.77 -0.85
N TRP A 170 16.00 -14.82 -1.36
CA TRP A 170 14.93 -14.72 -2.35
C TRP A 170 13.87 -15.80 -2.18
N VAL A 171 12.73 -15.62 -2.84
CA VAL A 171 11.61 -16.57 -2.82
C VAL A 171 11.47 -17.27 -4.18
N SER A 172 11.20 -18.57 -4.14
CA SER A 172 10.89 -19.40 -5.31
C SER A 172 9.54 -20.11 -5.13
N ALA A 173 8.80 -20.34 -6.23
CA ALA A 173 7.48 -20.97 -6.19
C ALA A 173 7.50 -22.40 -6.75
N HIS A 174 6.81 -23.29 -6.06
CA HIS A 174 6.80 -24.73 -6.21
C HIS A 174 5.37 -25.26 -6.27
N ASN A 175 5.17 -26.40 -6.92
CA ASN A 175 3.93 -27.17 -6.88
C ASN A 175 4.14 -28.48 -6.09
N ASP A 176 3.09 -29.29 -5.94
CA ASP A 176 3.16 -30.53 -5.16
C ASP A 176 4.22 -31.52 -5.67
N ARG A 177 4.46 -31.57 -6.98
CA ARG A 177 5.50 -32.43 -7.57
C ARG A 177 6.91 -31.95 -7.19
N ASP A 178 7.10 -30.64 -7.15
CA ASP A 178 8.36 -30.04 -6.71
C ASP A 178 8.61 -30.32 -5.22
N LEU A 179 7.56 -30.23 -4.36
CA LEU A 179 7.67 -30.61 -2.95
C LEU A 179 8.02 -32.10 -2.77
N ALA A 180 7.36 -32.99 -3.50
CA ALA A 180 7.67 -34.41 -3.47
C ALA A 180 9.13 -34.69 -3.89
N ARG A 181 9.64 -33.98 -4.90
CA ARG A 181 11.06 -34.07 -5.32
C ARG A 181 12.02 -33.58 -4.24
N MET A 182 11.60 -32.61 -3.42
CA MET A 182 12.35 -32.16 -2.24
C MET A 182 12.19 -33.10 -1.03
N GLY A 183 11.43 -34.18 -1.13
CA GLY A 183 11.15 -35.10 -0.02
C GLY A 183 10.17 -34.56 1.01
N LYS A 184 9.45 -33.46 0.71
CA LYS A 184 8.43 -32.88 1.58
C LYS A 184 7.07 -33.54 1.35
N LYS A 185 6.34 -33.78 2.45
CA LYS A 185 4.96 -34.31 2.41
C LYS A 185 3.89 -33.22 2.27
N GLY A 186 4.28 -31.95 2.41
CA GLY A 186 3.43 -30.77 2.38
C GLY A 186 4.24 -29.51 2.72
N PRO A 187 3.57 -28.35 2.86
CA PRO A 187 4.21 -27.14 3.39
C PRO A 187 4.68 -27.34 4.83
N ASP A 188 5.65 -26.53 5.25
CA ASP A 188 6.08 -26.40 6.64
C ASP A 188 5.12 -25.50 7.42
N THR A 189 5.29 -25.47 8.75
CA THR A 189 4.64 -24.49 9.61
C THR A 189 5.48 -23.21 9.64
N ALA A 190 4.84 -22.05 9.50
CA ALA A 190 5.52 -20.77 9.57
C ALA A 190 6.29 -20.60 10.90
N PRO A 191 7.56 -20.17 10.86
CA PRO A 191 8.28 -19.80 12.07
C PRO A 191 7.54 -18.69 12.84
N PRO A 192 7.53 -18.73 14.19
CA PRO A 192 6.87 -17.70 14.98
C PRO A 192 7.52 -16.33 14.74
N ILE A 193 6.69 -15.31 14.54
CA ILE A 193 7.17 -13.93 14.36
C ILE A 193 7.37 -13.31 15.75
N LYS A 194 8.61 -13.29 16.22
CA LYS A 194 8.99 -12.55 17.43
C LYS A 194 9.26 -11.09 17.07
N TRP A 195 8.53 -10.18 17.69
CA TRP A 195 8.68 -8.75 17.44
C TRP A 195 9.65 -8.10 18.42
N VAL A 196 10.53 -7.24 17.92
CA VAL A 196 11.49 -6.46 18.70
C VAL A 196 11.36 -4.98 18.39
N ASP A 197 11.57 -4.15 19.42
CA ASP A 197 11.59 -2.70 19.29
C ASP A 197 13.03 -2.24 19.00
N GLN A 198 13.17 -1.38 17.99
CA GLN A 198 14.44 -0.79 17.60
C GLN A 198 14.33 0.72 17.43
N VAL A 199 15.34 1.45 17.90
CA VAL A 199 15.40 2.91 17.75
C VAL A 199 16.13 3.26 16.46
N ILE A 200 15.44 3.93 15.55
CA ILE A 200 15.99 4.41 14.26
C ILE A 200 16.05 5.93 14.23
N GLY A 201 16.72 6.49 13.21
CA GLY A 201 16.65 7.93 12.94
C GLY A 201 17.38 8.81 13.96
N LYS A 202 18.38 8.28 14.68
CA LYS A 202 19.19 9.06 15.63
C LYS A 202 19.78 10.34 15.02
N ASN A 203 20.07 10.30 13.72
CA ASN A 203 20.60 11.42 12.94
C ASN A 203 19.56 12.02 11.97
N SER A 204 18.28 11.65 12.08
CA SER A 204 17.20 12.24 11.28
C SER A 204 16.82 13.61 11.82
N ALA A 205 16.37 14.50 10.94
CA ALA A 205 15.87 15.83 11.33
C ALA A 205 14.68 15.77 12.31
N THR A 206 13.86 14.72 12.23
CA THR A 206 12.72 14.47 13.12
C THR A 206 13.12 13.83 14.46
N GLY A 207 14.40 13.54 14.67
CA GLY A 207 14.89 12.84 15.86
C GLY A 207 14.64 11.32 15.84
N PRO A 208 15.18 10.61 16.86
CA PRO A 208 15.03 9.17 16.97
C PRO A 208 13.58 8.76 17.24
N ARG A 209 13.14 7.65 16.64
CA ARG A 209 11.84 7.02 16.92
C ARG A 209 11.98 5.51 17.08
N THR A 210 11.14 4.93 17.93
CA THR A 210 11.05 3.48 18.08
C THR A 210 10.16 2.90 17.00
N VAL A 211 10.63 1.84 16.35
CA VAL A 211 9.88 1.03 15.41
C VAL A 211 9.89 -0.42 15.86
N ARG A 212 8.80 -1.12 15.57
CA ARG A 212 8.66 -2.54 15.88
C ARG A 212 8.85 -3.35 14.61
N VAL A 213 9.76 -4.33 14.63
CA VAL A 213 10.08 -5.19 13.48
C VAL A 213 10.25 -6.64 13.91
N PRO A 214 10.07 -7.63 13.02
CA PRO A 214 10.41 -9.01 13.32
C PRO A 214 11.91 -9.16 13.63
N GLU A 215 12.21 -10.00 14.62
CA GLU A 215 13.58 -10.38 14.94
C GLU A 215 14.24 -11.01 13.70
N GLY A 216 15.46 -10.56 13.37
CA GLY A 216 16.16 -10.99 12.15
C GLY A 216 15.83 -10.20 10.88
N VAL A 217 14.87 -9.28 10.93
CA VAL A 217 14.58 -8.33 9.85
C VAL A 217 15.06 -6.92 10.25
N ASP A 218 15.87 -6.28 9.41
CA ASP A 218 16.38 -4.94 9.71
C ASP A 218 15.24 -3.90 9.61
N PRO A 219 15.25 -2.83 10.43
CA PRO A 219 14.31 -1.72 10.29
C PRO A 219 14.28 -1.13 8.88
N GLY A 220 13.07 -0.96 8.35
CA GLY A 220 12.81 -0.48 6.98
C GLY A 220 12.70 -1.60 5.93
N TRP A 221 13.00 -2.86 6.28
CA TRP A 221 12.94 -4.01 5.37
C TRP A 221 11.80 -4.99 5.68
N ALA A 222 11.03 -4.75 6.75
CA ALA A 222 9.88 -5.56 7.14
C ALA A 222 8.64 -5.28 6.26
N TYR A 223 8.77 -5.51 4.95
CA TYR A 223 7.70 -5.43 3.96
C TYR A 223 8.04 -6.29 2.74
N THR A 224 7.04 -6.66 1.95
CA THR A 224 7.25 -7.29 0.63
C THR A 224 7.40 -6.22 -0.46
N PRO A 225 8.57 -6.09 -1.12
CA PRO A 225 8.71 -5.15 -2.23
C PRO A 225 7.70 -5.42 -3.34
N GLY A 226 7.07 -4.37 -3.86
CA GLY A 226 6.05 -4.47 -4.91
C GLY A 226 4.64 -4.82 -4.44
N ARG A 227 4.48 -5.34 -3.22
CA ARG A 227 3.15 -5.60 -2.63
C ARG A 227 2.45 -4.31 -2.23
N GLY A 228 3.20 -3.39 -1.63
CA GLY A 228 2.65 -2.24 -0.91
C GLY A 228 2.14 -1.10 -1.79
N ARG A 229 2.32 -1.14 -3.11
CA ARG A 229 2.03 0.02 -3.96
C ARG A 229 0.57 0.44 -3.86
N LEU A 230 -0.39 -0.42 -4.20
CA LEU A 230 -1.79 -0.05 -4.02
C LEU A 230 -2.21 -0.08 -2.55
N GLN A 231 -1.67 -1.02 -1.76
CA GLN A 231 -2.06 -1.18 -0.36
C GLN A 231 -1.82 0.08 0.49
N SER A 232 -0.68 0.75 0.31
CA SER A 232 -0.35 2.02 0.98
C SER A 232 -1.21 3.21 0.54
N ALA A 233 -1.81 3.13 -0.65
CA ALA A 233 -2.71 4.14 -1.18
C ALA A 233 -4.18 3.90 -0.80
N ILE A 234 -4.51 2.73 -0.20
CA ILE A 234 -5.83 2.49 0.38
C ILE A 234 -6.00 3.45 1.56
N PRO A 235 -6.99 4.35 1.53
CA PRO A 235 -7.25 5.22 2.67
C PRO A 235 -7.54 4.39 3.92
N ARG A 236 -6.95 4.75 5.05
CA ARG A 236 -7.22 4.08 6.33
C ARG A 236 -8.53 4.57 6.91
N GLU A 237 -9.29 3.71 7.60
CA GLU A 237 -10.48 4.18 8.32
C GLU A 237 -10.07 5.17 9.41
N ARG A 238 -10.73 6.34 9.44
CA ARG A 238 -10.50 7.36 10.48
C ARG A 238 -10.98 6.83 11.84
N PRO A 239 -10.35 7.23 12.96
CA PRO A 239 -10.78 6.83 14.30
C PRO A 239 -12.26 7.16 14.59
N ASP A 240 -12.92 6.33 15.41
CA ASP A 240 -14.38 6.37 15.68
C ASP A 240 -14.88 7.71 16.25
N ASP A 241 -14.00 8.51 16.84
CA ASP A 241 -14.30 9.83 17.42
C ASP A 241 -14.27 10.98 16.39
N ALA A 242 -13.88 10.70 15.15
CA ALA A 242 -13.84 11.69 14.08
C ALA A 242 -15.20 11.95 13.44
N GLY A 243 -16.13 10.97 13.46
CA GLY A 243 -17.40 11.03 12.73
C GLY A 243 -17.25 11.42 11.24
N PRO A 244 -18.35 11.63 10.52
CA PRO A 244 -18.32 12.46 9.32
C PRO A 244 -18.02 13.91 9.75
N SER A 245 -16.84 14.44 9.41
CA SER A 245 -16.26 15.62 10.09
C SER A 245 -16.68 16.98 9.55
N SER A 246 -17.61 16.98 8.60
CA SER A 246 -17.79 18.08 7.67
C SER A 246 -18.96 19.00 7.95
N SER A 247 -19.94 18.50 8.70
CA SER A 247 -21.07 19.29 9.18
C SER A 247 -20.70 20.26 10.30
N SER A 248 -19.65 19.94 11.08
CA SER A 248 -19.37 20.60 12.36
C SER A 248 -17.94 21.19 12.48
N GLY A 249 -17.01 20.83 11.59
CA GLY A 249 -15.61 21.28 11.65
C GLY A 249 -15.32 22.62 10.95
N PRO A 250 -14.35 23.42 11.43
CA PRO A 250 -13.87 24.62 10.75
C PRO A 250 -13.33 24.30 9.36
N GLY A 251 -13.77 25.05 8.35
CA GLY A 251 -13.43 24.79 6.96
C GLY A 251 -14.08 25.75 5.96
N VAL A 252 -13.62 25.68 4.71
CA VAL A 252 -14.03 26.56 3.61
C VAL A 252 -13.98 25.82 2.26
N PRO A 253 -14.76 26.27 1.25
CA PRO A 253 -15.86 27.21 1.36
C PRO A 253 -17.09 26.57 2.02
N ASN A 254 -17.99 27.38 2.59
CA ASN A 254 -19.23 26.90 3.23
C ASN A 254 -20.45 27.15 2.34
N ARG A 255 -20.31 26.96 1.02
CA ARG A 255 -21.43 27.09 0.09
C ARG A 255 -22.37 25.90 0.25
N ARG A 256 -23.68 26.19 0.22
CA ARG A 256 -24.76 25.21 0.25
C ARG A 256 -25.47 25.18 -1.10
N PRO A 257 -26.05 24.05 -1.51
CA PRO A 257 -26.86 23.99 -2.72
C PRO A 257 -28.17 24.77 -2.52
N SER A 258 -28.70 25.33 -3.61
CA SER A 258 -30.03 25.93 -3.63
C SER A 258 -31.11 24.95 -4.12
N ASP A 259 -30.69 23.83 -4.72
CA ASP A 259 -31.54 22.81 -5.30
C ASP A 259 -31.65 21.56 -4.40
N PRO A 260 -32.75 20.81 -4.48
CA PRO A 260 -32.89 19.56 -3.73
C PRO A 260 -31.95 18.47 -4.26
N LEU A 261 -31.61 17.52 -3.39
CA LEU A 261 -30.92 16.29 -3.79
C LEU A 261 -31.72 15.55 -4.89
N PRO A 262 -31.02 14.83 -5.78
CA PRO A 262 -31.67 13.85 -6.65
C PRO A 262 -32.60 12.90 -5.88
N PRO A 263 -33.71 12.46 -6.50
CA PRO A 263 -34.64 11.54 -5.86
C PRO A 263 -33.96 10.19 -5.55
N PRO A 264 -34.32 9.52 -4.43
CA PRO A 264 -33.73 8.22 -4.08
C PRO A 264 -33.91 7.18 -5.20
N ARG A 265 -32.84 6.44 -5.51
CA ARG A 265 -32.89 5.32 -6.46
C ARG A 265 -33.53 4.10 -5.81
N ARG A 266 -34.28 3.30 -6.56
CA ARG A 266 -34.80 2.03 -6.02
C ARG A 266 -33.64 1.07 -5.75
N PHE A 267 -33.68 0.38 -4.63
CA PHE A 267 -32.70 -0.65 -4.27
C PHE A 267 -33.45 -1.90 -3.80
N ASN A 268 -33.16 -3.06 -4.40
CA ASN A 268 -33.81 -4.30 -4.01
C ASN A 268 -33.24 -4.75 -2.65
N ALA A 269 -34.12 -5.03 -1.68
CA ALA A 269 -33.72 -5.49 -0.35
C ALA A 269 -32.94 -6.82 -0.39
N GLU A 270 -33.14 -7.65 -1.42
CA GLU A 270 -32.40 -8.91 -1.62
C GLU A 270 -30.92 -8.69 -1.96
N GLN A 271 -30.55 -7.49 -2.45
CA GLN A 271 -29.16 -7.11 -2.72
C GLN A 271 -28.43 -6.67 -1.44
N LEU A 272 -29.12 -6.53 -0.31
CA LEU A 272 -28.48 -6.30 0.98
C LEU A 272 -27.82 -7.57 1.47
N LEU A 273 -26.67 -7.44 2.13
CA LEU A 273 -25.97 -8.60 2.64
C LEU A 273 -26.71 -9.17 3.87
N PRO A 274 -26.82 -10.51 3.99
CA PRO A 274 -27.46 -11.15 5.13
C PRO A 274 -26.71 -10.85 6.43
N ALA A 275 -27.40 -10.88 7.56
CA ALA A 275 -26.76 -10.75 8.87
C ALA A 275 -26.01 -12.04 9.27
N GLY A 276 -25.04 -11.94 10.18
CA GLY A 276 -24.35 -13.10 10.77
C GLY A 276 -23.27 -13.75 9.89
N GLY A 277 -22.85 -13.10 8.81
CA GLY A 277 -21.71 -13.52 7.99
C GLY A 277 -20.36 -13.21 8.65
N THR A 278 -19.28 -13.70 8.05
CA THR A 278 -17.91 -13.37 8.49
C THR A 278 -17.49 -11.98 7.99
N PRO A 279 -16.56 -11.29 8.66
CA PRO A 279 -15.99 -10.04 8.15
C PRO A 279 -15.49 -10.15 6.71
N GLU A 280 -14.78 -11.23 6.40
CA GLU A 280 -14.23 -11.53 5.08
C GLU A 280 -15.32 -11.58 4.02
N TYR A 281 -16.45 -12.24 4.30
CA TYR A 281 -17.59 -12.31 3.40
C TYR A 281 -18.10 -10.91 3.03
N TYR A 282 -18.29 -10.04 4.01
CA TYR A 282 -18.78 -8.68 3.77
C TYR A 282 -17.79 -7.82 2.98
N VAL A 283 -16.50 -7.91 3.35
CA VAL A 283 -15.45 -7.14 2.68
C VAL A 283 -15.25 -7.64 1.25
N GLU A 284 -15.26 -8.94 1.01
CA GLU A 284 -15.12 -9.51 -0.32
C GLU A 284 -16.27 -9.07 -1.25
N ASN A 285 -17.52 -9.10 -0.76
CA ASN A 285 -18.67 -8.58 -1.51
C ASN A 285 -18.49 -7.10 -1.88
N TYR A 286 -18.03 -6.26 -0.94
CA TYR A 286 -17.75 -4.85 -1.23
C TYR A 286 -16.64 -4.68 -2.26
N LEU A 287 -15.54 -5.43 -2.15
CA LEU A 287 -14.38 -5.32 -3.02
C LEU A 287 -14.65 -5.80 -4.44
N GLN A 288 -15.50 -6.81 -4.60
CA GLN A 288 -15.85 -7.38 -5.90
C GLN A 288 -16.52 -6.35 -6.83
N GLU A 289 -17.31 -5.42 -6.28
CA GLU A 289 -17.90 -4.28 -7.02
C GLU A 289 -16.84 -3.41 -7.73
N PHE A 290 -15.59 -3.45 -7.27
CA PHE A 290 -14.47 -2.69 -7.79
C PHE A 290 -13.44 -3.55 -8.53
N GLY A 291 -13.68 -4.86 -8.68
CA GLY A 291 -12.69 -5.81 -9.21
C GLY A 291 -11.50 -6.08 -8.28
N ALA A 292 -11.61 -5.69 -7.02
CA ALA A 292 -10.64 -5.98 -5.96
C ALA A 292 -10.94 -7.32 -5.26
N THR A 293 -9.94 -7.85 -4.55
CA THR A 293 -10.05 -9.02 -3.68
C THR A 293 -9.43 -8.70 -2.31
N LEU A 294 -9.58 -9.59 -1.33
CA LEU A 294 -9.01 -9.41 0.00
C LEU A 294 -7.48 -9.17 -0.02
N ASP A 295 -6.79 -9.74 -1.00
CA ASP A 295 -5.34 -9.64 -1.20
C ASP A 295 -4.92 -8.67 -2.32
N ARG A 296 -5.85 -8.25 -3.19
CA ARG A 296 -5.57 -7.40 -4.36
C ARG A 296 -6.46 -6.16 -4.39
N PRO A 297 -5.97 -4.98 -3.97
CA PRO A 297 -6.69 -3.73 -4.15
C PRO A 297 -6.86 -3.36 -5.64
N ALA A 298 -7.84 -2.49 -5.91
CA ALA A 298 -8.12 -1.95 -7.24
C ALA A 298 -8.08 -0.41 -7.23
N ILE A 299 -7.81 0.18 -8.40
CA ILE A 299 -7.99 1.61 -8.63
C ILE A 299 -9.39 1.83 -9.18
N VAL A 300 -10.19 2.59 -8.47
CA VAL A 300 -11.53 3.01 -8.85
C VAL A 300 -11.46 4.43 -9.38
N GLN A 301 -12.02 4.67 -10.56
CA GLN A 301 -12.17 6.00 -11.11
C GLN A 301 -13.60 6.48 -10.86
N ASP A 302 -13.76 7.63 -10.19
CA ASP A 302 -15.08 8.22 -9.95
C ASP A 302 -15.64 8.91 -11.20
N VAL A 303 -16.90 9.38 -11.11
CA VAL A 303 -17.61 10.06 -12.21
C VAL A 303 -17.01 11.40 -12.64
N VAL A 304 -16.10 12.00 -11.85
CA VAL A 304 -15.35 13.21 -12.21
C VAL A 304 -13.89 12.93 -12.61
N GLY A 305 -13.51 11.65 -12.69
CA GLY A 305 -12.20 11.19 -13.13
C GLY A 305 -11.13 11.08 -12.04
N GLU A 306 -11.47 11.29 -10.78
CA GLU A 306 -10.56 11.06 -9.66
C GLU A 306 -10.30 9.56 -9.48
N ARG A 307 -9.06 9.20 -9.11
CA ARG A 307 -8.68 7.82 -8.80
C ARG A 307 -8.59 7.60 -7.29
N LEU A 308 -9.30 6.60 -6.79
CA LEU A 308 -9.26 6.11 -5.42
C LEU A 308 -8.74 4.67 -5.39
N VAL A 309 -7.87 4.32 -4.45
CA VAL A 309 -7.50 2.91 -4.26
C VAL A 309 -8.42 2.27 -3.22
N VAL A 310 -9.05 1.18 -3.60
CA VAL A 310 -10.01 0.43 -2.79
C VAL A 310 -9.45 -0.96 -2.52
N GLY A 311 -9.43 -1.38 -1.26
CA GLY A 311 -8.91 -2.67 -0.83
C GLY A 311 -9.31 -3.01 0.61
N ALA A 312 -8.97 -4.22 1.06
CA ALA A 312 -9.38 -4.76 2.35
C ALA A 312 -9.00 -3.89 3.56
N ASP A 313 -7.88 -3.16 3.47
CA ASP A 313 -7.40 -2.29 4.55
C ASP A 313 -8.31 -1.08 4.82
N LEU A 314 -9.31 -0.81 3.95
CA LEU A 314 -10.40 0.12 4.29
C LEU A 314 -11.13 -0.31 5.57
N PHE A 315 -11.20 -1.62 5.85
CA PHE A 315 -11.98 -2.19 6.93
C PHE A 315 -11.13 -2.86 8.01
N ARG A 316 -9.84 -2.56 8.09
CA ARG A 316 -8.93 -3.10 9.10
C ARG A 316 -8.43 -2.03 10.07
N ASP A 317 -8.19 -2.43 11.32
CA ASP A 317 -7.44 -1.61 12.24
C ASP A 317 -5.97 -1.53 11.84
N VAL A 318 -5.41 -0.32 11.92
CA VAL A 318 -4.01 -0.05 11.54
C VAL A 318 -2.99 -0.55 12.56
N THR A 319 -3.42 -0.81 13.80
CA THR A 319 -2.57 -1.17 14.93
C THR A 319 -2.52 -2.66 15.14
N ASN A 320 -3.67 -3.34 15.06
CA ASN A 320 -3.78 -4.78 15.33
C ASN A 320 -4.26 -5.61 14.12
N GLY A 321 -4.64 -4.99 13.00
CA GLY A 321 -5.09 -5.70 11.79
C GLY A 321 -6.51 -6.28 11.87
N GLU A 322 -7.23 -6.09 12.99
CA GLU A 322 -8.57 -6.65 13.18
C GLU A 322 -9.59 -6.01 12.25
N TRP A 323 -10.59 -6.81 11.84
CA TRP A 323 -11.69 -6.32 11.04
C TRP A 323 -12.62 -5.37 11.80
N LYS A 324 -12.92 -4.22 11.19
CA LYS A 324 -13.85 -3.19 11.69
C LYS A 324 -15.19 -3.18 10.95
N VAL A 325 -15.36 -4.04 9.97
CA VAL A 325 -16.53 -4.05 9.08
C VAL A 325 -17.84 -4.30 9.85
N LEU A 326 -17.81 -5.18 10.86
CA LEU A 326 -18.98 -5.58 11.65
C LEU A 326 -19.43 -4.56 12.70
N LYS A 327 -18.74 -3.41 12.82
CA LYS A 327 -19.10 -2.40 13.81
C LYS A 327 -20.46 -1.79 13.46
N ARG A 328 -21.36 -1.75 14.45
CA ARG A 328 -22.67 -1.07 14.40
C ARG A 328 -23.65 -1.62 13.33
N GLY A 329 -23.48 -2.85 12.86
CA GLY A 329 -24.42 -3.49 11.93
C GLY A 329 -24.38 -2.92 10.51
N ARG A 330 -23.35 -2.15 10.16
CA ARG A 330 -23.24 -1.47 8.85
C ARG A 330 -22.86 -2.40 7.71
N GLU A 331 -22.33 -3.58 8.03
CA GLU A 331 -21.83 -4.59 7.09
C GLU A 331 -22.87 -5.02 6.06
N ARG A 332 -24.16 -5.02 6.43
CA ARG A 332 -25.27 -5.36 5.54
C ARG A 332 -25.47 -4.36 4.40
N TYR A 333 -25.01 -3.13 4.61
CA TYR A 333 -25.25 -1.97 3.75
C TYR A 333 -24.04 -1.57 2.92
N LEU A 334 -22.97 -2.37 2.94
CA LEU A 334 -21.80 -2.12 2.10
C LEU A 334 -22.11 -2.00 0.60
N PRO A 335 -23.08 -2.72 0.00
CA PRO A 335 -23.46 -2.51 -1.39
C PRO A 335 -23.92 -1.07 -1.68
N LEU A 336 -24.65 -0.44 -0.77
CA LEU A 336 -25.08 0.96 -0.90
C LEU A 336 -23.90 1.92 -0.81
N LEU A 337 -22.92 1.61 0.06
CA LEU A 337 -21.69 2.37 0.19
C LEU A 337 -20.81 2.26 -1.06
N ALA A 338 -20.74 1.08 -1.67
CA ALA A 338 -20.03 0.87 -2.93
C ALA A 338 -20.68 1.68 -4.07
N GLN A 339 -22.00 1.66 -4.14
CA GLN A 339 -22.78 2.47 -5.09
C GLN A 339 -22.58 3.97 -4.88
N ALA A 340 -22.37 4.46 -3.65
CA ALA A 340 -22.03 5.86 -3.42
C ALA A 340 -20.70 6.26 -4.07
N LEU A 341 -19.73 5.35 -4.18
CA LEU A 341 -18.47 5.61 -4.89
C LEU A 341 -18.60 5.48 -6.41
N LEU A 342 -19.33 4.47 -6.89
CA LEU A 342 -19.45 4.15 -8.32
C LEU A 342 -20.43 5.08 -9.06
N ASP A 343 -21.58 5.35 -8.45
CA ASP A 343 -22.68 6.14 -9.02
C ASP A 343 -23.29 7.04 -7.93
N PRO A 344 -22.58 8.10 -7.50
CA PRO A 344 -23.10 9.04 -6.50
C PRO A 344 -24.30 9.85 -7.02
N ASP A 345 -25.14 10.35 -6.13
CA ASP A 345 -26.07 11.44 -6.42
C ASP A 345 -25.35 12.79 -6.46
N GLU A 346 -24.42 13.04 -5.54
CA GLU A 346 -23.62 14.26 -5.52
C GLU A 346 -22.19 13.98 -5.03
N ILE A 347 -21.21 14.73 -5.56
CA ILE A 347 -19.85 14.79 -5.04
C ILE A 347 -19.58 16.20 -4.52
N TRP A 348 -19.14 16.31 -3.27
CA TRP A 348 -18.78 17.57 -2.62
C TRP A 348 -17.33 17.57 -2.19
N VAL A 349 -16.68 18.75 -2.26
CA VAL A 349 -15.33 18.96 -1.76
C VAL A 349 -15.26 20.19 -0.84
N ARG A 350 -14.56 20.05 0.29
CA ARG A 350 -14.34 21.13 1.25
C ARG A 350 -12.93 21.05 1.84
N ILE A 351 -12.29 22.19 2.07
CA ILE A 351 -11.06 22.27 2.84
C ILE A 351 -11.44 22.30 4.33
N GLU A 352 -10.91 21.38 5.11
CA GLU A 352 -11.24 21.21 6.53
C GLU A 352 -9.98 21.29 7.37
N TRP A 353 -10.07 21.97 8.52
CA TRP A 353 -8.96 22.05 9.45
C TRP A 353 -8.97 20.87 10.43
N LEU A 354 -7.91 20.07 10.42
CA LEU A 354 -7.70 18.98 11.37
C LEU A 354 -6.91 19.47 12.58
N ALA A 355 -7.62 19.80 13.66
CA ALA A 355 -7.01 20.33 14.88
C ALA A 355 -5.90 19.40 15.45
N ARG A 356 -6.12 18.08 15.45
CA ARG A 356 -5.15 17.09 15.97
C ARG A 356 -3.84 17.06 15.20
N ALA A 357 -3.89 17.37 13.89
CA ALA A 357 -2.73 17.29 13.00
C ALA A 357 -2.20 18.69 12.63
N ALA A 358 -2.79 19.76 13.17
CA ALA A 358 -2.47 21.16 12.87
C ALA A 358 -2.31 21.44 11.36
N ARG A 359 -3.17 20.84 10.53
CA ARG A 359 -3.11 20.97 9.07
C ARG A 359 -4.50 21.04 8.45
N ALA A 360 -4.60 21.73 7.31
CA ALA A 360 -5.78 21.66 6.46
C ALA A 360 -5.72 20.41 5.58
N VAL A 361 -6.87 19.77 5.36
CA VAL A 361 -7.03 18.66 4.41
C VAL A 361 -8.17 18.96 3.45
N VAL A 362 -8.04 18.47 2.22
CA VAL A 362 -9.14 18.46 1.27
C VAL A 362 -9.99 17.22 1.55
N ARG A 363 -11.25 17.43 1.89
CA ARG A 363 -12.26 16.40 2.12
C ARG A 363 -13.12 16.27 0.88
N ARG A 364 -13.21 15.07 0.32
CA ARG A 364 -14.18 14.71 -0.72
C ARG A 364 -15.27 13.84 -0.10
N ARG A 365 -16.52 14.07 -0.50
CA ARG A 365 -17.70 13.34 -0.04
C ARG A 365 -18.55 12.90 -1.20
N TYR A 366 -18.93 11.64 -1.19
CA TYR A 366 -19.85 11.03 -2.12
C TYR A 366 -21.15 10.75 -1.38
N LEU A 367 -22.26 11.21 -1.93
CA LEU A 367 -23.60 11.05 -1.37
C LEU A 367 -24.44 10.21 -2.33
N ALA A 368 -25.15 9.20 -1.82
CA ALA A 368 -26.15 8.48 -2.60
C ALA A 368 -27.36 8.08 -1.74
N ARG A 369 -28.56 8.21 -2.31
CA ARG A 369 -29.85 7.92 -1.66
C ARG A 369 -30.54 6.76 -2.34
N PHE A 370 -31.12 5.91 -1.51
CA PHE A 370 -31.77 4.69 -1.96
C PHE A 370 -33.10 4.47 -1.27
N GLN A 371 -34.15 4.20 -2.05
CA GLN A 371 -35.41 3.66 -1.57
C GLN A 371 -35.31 2.13 -1.55
N ILE A 372 -35.07 1.57 -0.37
CA ILE A 372 -35.01 0.11 -0.18
C ILE A 372 -36.43 -0.45 -0.16
N GLN A 373 -36.66 -1.53 -0.89
CA GLN A 373 -37.96 -2.20 -0.91
C GLN A 373 -38.36 -2.67 0.49
N GLY A 374 -39.56 -2.26 0.95
CA GLY A 374 -40.06 -2.61 2.28
C GLY A 374 -39.69 -1.60 3.38
N GLU A 375 -38.77 -0.69 3.11
CA GLU A 375 -38.44 0.41 4.03
C GLU A 375 -39.24 1.66 3.71
N SER A 376 -39.75 2.33 4.75
CA SER A 376 -40.53 3.58 4.59
C SER A 376 -39.64 4.80 4.40
N THR A 377 -38.41 4.76 4.91
CA THR A 377 -37.46 5.88 4.87
C THR A 377 -36.31 5.55 3.93
N PRO A 378 -35.95 6.45 3.00
CA PRO A 378 -34.77 6.25 2.16
C PRO A 378 -33.49 6.09 2.98
N ALA A 379 -32.60 5.20 2.56
CA ALA A 379 -31.25 5.12 3.08
C ALA A 379 -30.38 6.21 2.45
N LEU A 380 -29.45 6.76 3.24
CA LEU A 380 -28.37 7.61 2.78
C LEU A 380 -27.04 6.87 2.99
N ALA A 381 -26.27 6.72 1.92
CA ALA A 381 -24.88 6.29 1.95
C ALA A 381 -23.97 7.51 1.75
N VAL A 382 -23.00 7.65 2.66
CA VAL A 382 -21.99 8.71 2.65
C VAL A 382 -20.62 8.07 2.69
N PHE A 383 -19.79 8.33 1.68
CA PHE A 383 -18.37 7.98 1.68
C PHE A 383 -17.56 9.27 1.72
N GLU A 384 -16.70 9.43 2.72
CA GLU A 384 -15.78 10.58 2.83
C GLU A 384 -14.34 10.13 2.74
N VAL A 385 -13.50 10.87 2.01
CA VAL A 385 -12.06 10.60 1.91
C VAL A 385 -11.25 11.89 1.96
N GLY A 386 -10.08 11.83 2.58
CA GLY A 386 -9.06 12.88 2.60
C GLY A 386 -7.68 12.32 2.93
N ALA A 387 -6.68 13.18 3.02
CA ALA A 387 -5.29 12.80 3.30
C ALA A 387 -5.05 12.21 4.71
N ASP A 388 -6.07 12.22 5.56
CA ASP A 388 -6.13 11.62 6.90
C ASP A 388 -6.94 10.32 6.94
N GLY A 389 -7.39 9.82 5.79
CA GLY A 389 -8.13 8.55 5.66
C GLY A 389 -9.58 8.73 5.22
N TRP A 390 -10.35 7.66 5.32
CA TRP A 390 -11.75 7.61 4.93
C TRP A 390 -12.71 7.40 6.12
N ALA A 391 -13.97 7.75 5.93
CA ALA A 391 -15.05 7.31 6.80
C ALA A 391 -16.31 7.04 5.97
N GLY A 392 -17.06 6.02 6.37
CA GLY A 392 -18.32 5.62 5.75
C GLY A 392 -19.46 5.64 6.74
N VAL A 393 -20.59 6.22 6.35
CA VAL A 393 -21.82 6.20 7.12
C VAL A 393 -22.96 5.78 6.20
N THR A 394 -23.62 4.67 6.53
CA THR A 394 -24.90 4.30 5.93
C THR A 394 -25.97 4.39 7.00
N THR A 395 -26.91 5.31 6.84
CA THR A 395 -27.95 5.58 7.84
C THR A 395 -29.32 5.63 7.20
N PHE A 396 -30.33 5.18 7.95
CA PHE A 396 -31.75 5.34 7.65
C PHE A 396 -32.30 6.69 8.14
N GLN A 397 -31.44 7.59 8.60
CA GLN A 397 -31.84 8.88 9.18
C GLN A 397 -32.11 9.96 8.12
N ALA A 398 -32.45 9.60 6.88
CA ALA A 398 -32.65 10.56 5.79
C ALA A 398 -33.84 11.53 6.00
N ASN A 399 -34.59 11.42 7.10
CA ASN A 399 -35.60 12.41 7.49
C ASN A 399 -35.09 13.45 8.49
N ASP A 400 -33.87 13.32 9.02
CA ASP A 400 -33.19 14.44 9.68
C ASP A 400 -32.57 15.34 8.59
N GLY A 401 -33.42 16.16 7.97
CA GLY A 401 -33.02 17.06 6.87
C GLY A 401 -31.83 17.94 7.25
N ALA A 402 -31.62 18.22 8.54
CA ALA A 402 -30.46 18.92 9.04
C ALA A 402 -29.15 18.15 8.82
N TYR A 403 -29.14 16.82 9.03
CA TYR A 403 -27.95 15.99 8.80
C TYR A 403 -27.59 15.94 7.30
N LEU A 404 -28.59 15.70 6.44
CA LEU A 404 -28.42 15.69 4.98
C LEU A 404 -27.87 17.02 4.46
N GLU A 405 -28.48 18.14 4.85
CA GLU A 405 -28.03 19.47 4.43
C GLU A 405 -26.66 19.83 4.99
N ALA A 406 -26.29 19.29 6.16
CA ALA A 406 -24.96 19.48 6.71
C ALA A 406 -23.88 18.70 5.94
N MET A 407 -24.25 17.63 5.24
CA MET A 407 -23.35 16.91 4.32
C MET A 407 -23.21 17.60 2.95
N ARG A 408 -24.08 18.55 2.60
CA ARG A 408 -24.04 19.31 1.33
C ARG A 408 -23.40 20.68 1.51
N LEU A 409 -22.14 20.68 1.92
CA LEU A 409 -21.37 21.88 2.26
C LEU A 409 -20.01 21.86 1.55
N GLY A 410 -19.72 22.88 0.74
CA GLY A 410 -18.47 22.97 -0.01
C GLY A 410 -18.64 23.39 -1.46
N VAL A 411 -17.73 22.93 -2.32
CA VAL A 411 -17.88 22.99 -3.78
C VAL A 411 -18.50 21.68 -4.25
N ARG A 412 -19.65 21.75 -4.92
CA ARG A 412 -20.24 20.58 -5.59
C ARG A 412 -19.49 20.33 -6.89
N LEU A 413 -18.86 19.18 -7.02
CA LEU A 413 -18.14 18.74 -8.22
C LEU A 413 -19.04 18.00 -9.19
N TYR A 414 -20.04 17.29 -8.66
CA TYR A 414 -20.93 16.47 -9.45
C TYR A 414 -22.33 16.45 -8.83
N ARG A 415 -23.34 16.33 -9.70
CA ARG A 415 -24.73 16.05 -9.36
C ARG A 415 -25.25 15.12 -10.46
N ARG A 416 -25.87 14.01 -10.07
CA ARG A 416 -26.58 13.14 -10.99
C ARG A 416 -27.76 13.89 -11.61
N ASP A 417 -27.97 13.70 -12.90
CA ASP A 417 -29.15 14.23 -13.58
C ASP A 417 -30.40 13.54 -13.03
N GLY A 418 -31.49 14.31 -12.88
CA GLY A 418 -32.76 13.71 -12.50
C GLY A 418 -33.28 12.87 -13.67
N GLU A 419 -33.66 11.62 -13.40
CA GLU A 419 -34.48 10.84 -14.35
C GLU A 419 -35.81 11.55 -14.65
#